data_AF-A0A847HPN2-F1
#
_entry.id   AF-A0A847HPN2-F1
#
_cell.length_a   1.000
_cell.length_b   1.000
_cell.length_c   1.000
_cell.angle_alpha   90.00
_cell.angle_beta   90.00
_cell.angle_gamma   90.00
#
_symmetry.space_group_name_H-M   'P 1'
#
loop_
_entity.id
_entity.type
_entity.pdbx_description
1 polymer ?
#
loop_
_entity_poly.entity_id
_entity_poly.type
_entity_poly.pdbx_seq_one_letter_code
_entity_poly.pdbx_strand_id
1 'polypeptide(L)'
;MLILPIRTPLLQPGDDLAAAIAASCEQKPGDIVAVSAKAAATCEGRLLPLASFGKGDEAFQKAVLAETERMHGTVLCNRAGVILTELRPCGLGRGTLLVANAGLDRSNAPEGFAVGWPEDPVASVRALRKALGTSIILTDSCCHVRRLGVTAMALAVSGLMPFRNQEGERDLFGRTLKVTQEAVADQLATAANLLMGNAAQSAPAALIRDHGIVMADFEGWVDGIDPKEDMFPICTPPCGSAPSVYPMHSKQDPSPRPS
;
A
#
# COMPACT_ATOMS: atom_id res chain seq x y z
N MET A 1 6.64 3.40 -21.63
CA MET A 1 6.46 2.73 -20.34
C MET A 1 5.77 1.40 -20.53
N LEU A 2 6.39 0.34 -20.03
CA LEU A 2 5.88 -1.02 -19.97
C LEU A 2 5.71 -1.42 -18.50
N ILE A 3 4.59 -2.06 -18.15
CA ILE A 3 4.36 -2.63 -16.81
C ILE A 3 3.98 -4.10 -16.97
N LEU A 4 4.69 -4.98 -16.28
CA LEU A 4 4.52 -6.43 -16.35
C LEU A 4 4.30 -7.01 -14.96
N PRO A 5 3.23 -7.79 -14.70
CA PRO A 5 3.08 -8.48 -13.43
C PRO A 5 4.14 -9.58 -13.29
N ILE A 6 4.75 -9.67 -12.12
CA ILE A 6 5.70 -10.72 -11.75
C ILE A 6 4.94 -11.73 -10.90
N ARG A 7 4.67 -12.91 -11.48
CA ARG A 7 3.96 -13.99 -10.81
C ARG A 7 4.93 -14.91 -10.10
N THR A 8 4.59 -15.33 -8.89
CA THR A 8 5.40 -16.27 -8.10
C THR A 8 4.52 -17.45 -7.66
N PRO A 9 5.12 -18.56 -7.21
CA PRO A 9 4.45 -19.49 -6.32
C PRO A 9 3.87 -18.76 -5.09
N LEU A 10 2.98 -19.43 -4.36
CA LEU A 10 2.43 -18.90 -3.11
C LEU A 10 3.57 -18.71 -2.10
N LEU A 11 3.82 -17.47 -1.73
CA LEU A 11 4.88 -17.09 -0.81
C LEU A 11 4.55 -17.54 0.61
N GLN A 12 5.56 -18.02 1.32
CA GLN A 12 5.51 -18.48 2.70
C GLN A 12 6.47 -17.69 3.60
N PRO A 13 6.23 -17.70 4.92
CA PRO A 13 7.21 -17.21 5.88
C PRO A 13 8.60 -17.82 5.70
N GLY A 14 9.60 -16.97 5.55
CA GLY A 14 10.99 -17.35 5.32
C GLY A 14 11.42 -17.47 3.86
N ASP A 15 10.51 -17.34 2.90
CA ASP A 15 10.86 -17.36 1.48
C ASP A 15 11.72 -16.14 1.08
N ASP A 16 12.69 -16.37 0.20
CA ASP A 16 13.48 -15.30 -0.41
C ASP A 16 12.69 -14.60 -1.53
N LEU A 17 12.06 -13.47 -1.18
CA LEU A 17 11.27 -12.67 -2.11
C LEU A 17 12.09 -12.15 -3.30
N ALA A 18 13.34 -11.76 -3.08
CA ALA A 18 14.20 -11.26 -4.16
C ALA A 18 14.51 -12.37 -5.16
N ALA A 19 14.87 -13.56 -4.67
CA ALA A 19 15.09 -14.73 -5.51
C ALA A 19 13.83 -15.13 -6.29
N ALA A 20 12.65 -15.10 -5.65
CA ALA A 20 11.38 -15.37 -6.32
C ALA A 20 11.07 -14.37 -7.44
N ILE A 21 11.31 -13.08 -7.21
CA ILE A 21 11.13 -12.02 -8.21
C ILE A 21 12.11 -12.19 -9.38
N ALA A 22 13.40 -12.43 -9.08
CA ALA A 22 14.46 -12.58 -10.08
C ALA A 22 14.26 -13.84 -10.94
N ALA A 23 13.73 -14.92 -10.38
CA ALA A 23 13.42 -16.15 -11.12
C ALA A 23 12.27 -15.97 -12.12
N SER A 24 11.32 -15.08 -11.82
CA SER A 24 10.10 -14.91 -12.61
C SER A 24 10.20 -13.84 -13.71
N CYS A 25 11.15 -12.91 -13.60
CA CYS A 25 11.32 -11.83 -14.57
C CYS A 25 12.77 -11.36 -14.58
N GLU A 26 13.33 -11.07 -15.76
CA GLU A 26 14.66 -10.48 -15.88
C GLU A 26 14.61 -8.96 -15.61
N GLN A 27 15.24 -8.54 -14.51
CA GLN A 27 15.45 -7.13 -14.18
C GLN A 27 16.64 -6.53 -14.95
N LYS A 28 16.55 -5.26 -15.30
CA LYS A 28 17.62 -4.49 -15.95
C LYS A 28 17.91 -3.21 -15.18
N PRO A 29 19.15 -2.67 -15.27
CA PRO A 29 19.46 -1.38 -14.69
C PRO A 29 18.49 -0.30 -15.16
N GLY A 30 17.96 0.48 -14.22
CA GLY A 30 16.96 1.53 -14.48
C GLY A 30 15.51 1.05 -14.43
N ASP A 31 15.24 -0.24 -14.28
CA ASP A 31 13.89 -0.71 -13.97
C ASP A 31 13.47 -0.32 -12.55
N ILE A 32 12.15 -0.27 -12.36
CA ILE A 32 11.51 -0.17 -11.05
C ILE A 32 10.71 -1.44 -10.80
N VAL A 33 10.83 -2.04 -9.62
CA VAL A 33 9.98 -3.14 -9.18
C VAL A 33 9.04 -2.64 -8.08
N ALA A 34 7.74 -2.62 -8.37
CA ALA A 34 6.71 -2.39 -7.37
C ALA A 34 6.40 -3.71 -6.66
N VAL A 35 6.37 -3.73 -5.33
CA VAL A 35 6.26 -4.94 -4.50
C VAL A 35 5.17 -4.74 -3.46
N SER A 36 4.29 -5.72 -3.31
CA SER A 36 3.26 -5.70 -2.26
C SER A 36 3.88 -5.74 -0.87
N ALA A 37 3.47 -4.82 0.00
CA ALA A 37 3.86 -4.79 1.41
C ALA A 37 3.50 -6.11 2.12
N LYS A 38 2.33 -6.68 1.82
CA LYS A 38 1.87 -7.94 2.41
C LYS A 38 2.71 -9.14 1.97
N ALA A 39 3.19 -9.14 0.72
CA ALA A 39 4.11 -10.17 0.23
C ALA A 39 5.47 -10.09 0.93
N ALA A 40 6.04 -8.88 1.04
CA ALA A 40 7.27 -8.64 1.80
C ALA A 40 7.10 -9.05 3.27
N ALA A 41 6.03 -8.60 3.92
CA ALA A 41 5.70 -8.96 5.30
C ALA A 41 5.54 -10.47 5.48
N THR A 42 4.91 -11.17 4.54
CA THR A 42 4.76 -12.62 4.59
C THR A 42 6.11 -13.32 4.55
N CYS A 43 6.97 -12.99 3.57
CA CYS A 43 8.33 -13.53 3.47
C CYS A 43 9.17 -13.24 4.72
N GLU A 44 9.00 -12.06 5.32
CA GLU A 44 9.67 -11.66 6.57
C GLU A 44 9.05 -12.30 7.84
N GLY A 45 8.02 -13.14 7.70
CA GLY A 45 7.38 -13.83 8.82
C GLY A 45 6.46 -12.94 9.67
N ARG A 46 6.02 -11.79 9.16
CA ARG A 46 5.09 -10.85 9.83
C ARG A 46 3.62 -11.23 9.67
N LEU A 47 3.31 -12.53 9.75
CA LEU A 47 1.92 -13.01 9.89
C LEU A 47 1.49 -12.92 11.35
N LEU A 48 0.35 -12.26 11.62
CA LEU A 48 -0.20 -12.11 12.96
C LEU A 48 -1.23 -13.21 13.26
N PRO A 49 -0.98 -14.10 14.23
CA PRO A 49 -1.96 -15.11 14.61
C PRO A 49 -3.13 -14.47 15.36
N LEU A 50 -4.32 -14.43 14.78
CA LEU A 50 -5.48 -13.77 15.39
C LEU A 50 -5.90 -14.41 16.72
N ALA A 51 -5.58 -15.69 16.93
CA ALA A 51 -5.82 -16.38 18.20
C ALA A 51 -5.10 -15.73 19.40
N SER A 52 -3.99 -15.01 19.21
CA SER A 52 -3.31 -14.29 20.30
C SER A 52 -4.05 -13.01 20.71
N PHE A 53 -5.01 -12.55 19.92
CA PHE A 53 -5.79 -11.33 20.16
C PHE A 53 -7.20 -11.61 20.67
N GLY A 54 -7.68 -12.86 20.62
CA GLY A 54 -8.99 -13.25 21.13
C GLY A 54 -9.73 -14.21 20.18
N LYS A 55 -11.06 -14.08 20.12
CA LYS A 55 -11.93 -14.92 19.29
C LYS A 55 -12.81 -14.06 18.39
N GLY A 56 -13.21 -14.63 17.24
CA GLY A 56 -14.12 -13.98 16.29
C GLY A 56 -13.58 -12.68 15.70
N ASP A 57 -14.48 -11.80 15.25
CA ASP A 57 -14.10 -10.53 14.63
C ASP A 57 -13.43 -9.55 15.60
N GLU A 58 -13.65 -9.70 16.92
CA GLU A 58 -12.99 -8.89 17.95
C GLU A 58 -11.46 -9.08 17.94
N ALA A 59 -10.99 -10.29 17.62
CA ALA A 59 -9.56 -10.59 17.51
C ALA A 59 -8.88 -9.73 16.45
N PHE A 60 -9.52 -9.57 15.28
CA PHE A 60 -8.98 -8.73 14.21
C PHE A 60 -8.97 -7.25 14.61
N GLN A 61 -10.03 -6.76 15.26
CA GLN A 61 -10.06 -5.38 15.75
C GLN A 61 -8.94 -5.11 16.76
N LYS A 62 -8.70 -6.04 17.69
CA LYS A 62 -7.59 -5.92 18.65
C LYS A 62 -6.21 -5.96 17.97
N ALA A 63 -6.04 -6.79 16.95
CA ALA A 63 -4.82 -6.79 16.14
C ALA A 63 -4.61 -5.44 15.45
N VAL A 64 -5.65 -4.85 14.87
CA VAL A 64 -5.61 -3.50 14.28
C VAL A 64 -5.21 -2.44 15.30
N LEU A 65 -5.78 -2.48 16.52
CA LEU A 65 -5.43 -1.53 17.57
C LEU A 65 -3.97 -1.66 18.01
N ALA A 66 -3.48 -2.89 18.18
CA ALA A 66 -2.07 -3.14 18.51
C ALA A 66 -1.13 -2.65 17.39
N GLU A 67 -1.51 -2.87 16.13
CA GLU A 67 -0.73 -2.42 14.97
C GLU A 67 -0.78 -0.89 14.80
N THR A 68 -1.91 -0.27 15.16
CA THR A 68 -2.05 1.20 15.26
C THR A 68 -1.08 1.76 16.31
N GLU A 69 -1.02 1.15 17.49
CA GLU A 69 -0.09 1.53 18.56
C GLU A 69 1.37 1.36 18.14
N ARG A 70 1.71 0.23 17.49
CA ARG A 70 3.05 -0.04 16.94
C ARG A 70 3.52 1.07 16.02
N MET A 71 2.62 1.65 15.23
CA MET A 71 2.92 2.73 14.29
C MET A 71 2.62 4.13 14.83
N HIS A 72 2.59 4.29 16.16
CA HIS A 72 2.33 5.56 16.85
C HIS A 72 1.08 6.30 16.33
N GLY A 73 0.07 5.52 15.95
CA GLY A 73 -1.13 6.02 15.32
C GLY A 73 -2.28 6.25 16.29
N THR A 74 -3.37 6.78 15.75
CA THR A 74 -4.65 6.96 16.45
C THR A 74 -5.80 6.41 15.61
N VAL A 75 -6.88 6.00 16.28
CA VAL A 75 -8.12 5.59 15.60
C VAL A 75 -8.99 6.82 15.40
N LEU A 76 -9.37 7.07 14.15
CA LEU A 76 -10.23 8.19 13.78
C LEU A 76 -11.70 7.80 13.75
N CYS A 77 -12.02 6.64 13.18
CA CYS A 77 -13.38 6.11 13.22
C CYS A 77 -13.40 4.60 13.03
N ASN A 78 -14.49 3.97 13.46
CA ASN A 78 -14.79 2.57 13.16
C ASN A 78 -16.18 2.51 12.53
N ARG A 79 -16.25 2.06 11.28
CA ARG A 79 -17.51 1.97 10.54
C ARG A 79 -17.54 0.71 9.70
N ALA A 80 -18.63 -0.05 9.83
CA ALA A 80 -18.87 -1.29 9.09
C ALA A 80 -17.72 -2.31 9.19
N GLY A 81 -17.08 -2.42 10.36
CA GLY A 81 -15.97 -3.34 10.59
C GLY A 81 -14.63 -2.90 10.00
N VAL A 82 -14.54 -1.67 9.49
CA VAL A 82 -13.28 -1.05 9.05
C VAL A 82 -12.93 0.08 10.02
N ILE A 83 -11.70 0.03 10.54
CA ILE A 83 -11.15 1.04 11.45
C ILE A 83 -10.28 1.97 10.62
N LEU A 84 -10.64 3.25 10.51
CA LEU A 84 -9.77 4.25 9.91
C LEU A 84 -8.77 4.72 10.96
N THR A 85 -7.48 4.64 10.62
CA THR A 85 -6.37 5.00 11.49
C THR A 85 -5.54 6.12 10.85
N GLU A 86 -5.06 7.03 11.67
CA GLU A 86 -4.00 7.98 11.32
C GLU A 86 -2.69 7.46 11.89
N LEU A 87 -1.73 7.11 11.04
CA LEU A 87 -0.48 6.46 11.43
C LEU A 87 0.71 7.41 11.31
N ARG A 88 1.68 7.25 12.21
CA ARG A 88 2.97 7.95 12.17
C ARG A 88 4.11 6.95 12.45
N PRO A 89 4.35 6.00 11.53
CA PRO A 89 5.40 5.00 11.71
C PRO A 89 6.78 5.64 11.93
N CYS A 90 7.64 4.96 12.67
CA CYS A 90 9.01 5.42 12.88
C CYS A 90 9.72 5.63 11.53
N GLY A 91 10.40 6.76 11.40
CA GLY A 91 11.15 7.11 10.18
C GLY A 91 10.32 7.79 9.08
N LEU A 92 9.01 8.00 9.26
CA LEU A 92 8.23 8.86 8.36
C LEU A 92 8.74 10.30 8.45
N GLY A 93 9.21 10.86 7.33
CA GLY A 93 9.84 12.18 7.30
C GLY A 93 8.85 13.29 7.66
N ARG A 94 7.65 13.23 7.09
CA ARG A 94 6.64 14.28 7.23
C ARG A 94 5.21 13.74 7.30
N GLY A 95 4.38 14.44 8.06
CA GLY A 95 2.93 14.21 8.09
C GLY A 95 2.49 12.90 8.75
N THR A 96 1.28 12.47 8.42
CA THR A 96 0.71 11.18 8.85
C THR A 96 0.07 10.48 7.66
N LEU A 97 -0.21 9.18 7.81
CA LEU A 97 -0.84 8.35 6.79
C LEU A 97 -2.25 7.97 7.23
N LEU A 98 -3.23 8.16 6.36
CA LEU A 98 -4.60 7.66 6.57
C LEU A 98 -4.74 6.27 5.98
N VAL A 99 -4.98 5.30 6.85
CA VAL A 99 -4.94 3.89 6.49
C VAL A 99 -6.13 3.15 7.08
N ALA A 100 -6.74 2.28 6.29
CA ALA A 100 -7.75 1.37 6.79
C ALA A 100 -7.08 0.22 7.54
N ASN A 101 -7.62 -0.12 8.72
CA ASN A 101 -7.19 -1.23 9.57
C ASN A 101 -5.69 -1.22 9.92
N ALA A 102 -5.05 -0.05 9.99
CA ALA A 102 -3.60 0.06 10.14
C ALA A 102 -2.80 -0.76 9.10
N GLY A 103 -3.35 -0.94 7.88
CA GLY A 103 -2.74 -1.74 6.82
C GLY A 103 -2.95 -3.25 6.96
N LEU A 104 -3.57 -3.71 8.06
CA LEU A 104 -3.87 -5.12 8.25
C LEU A 104 -5.00 -5.60 7.34
N ASP A 105 -4.81 -6.81 6.85
CA ASP A 105 -5.77 -7.53 6.04
C ASP A 105 -5.85 -9.00 6.48
N ARG A 106 -7.03 -9.58 6.32
CA ARG A 106 -7.27 -11.03 6.45
C ARG A 106 -7.24 -11.72 5.10
N SER A 107 -7.48 -10.97 4.03
CA SER A 107 -7.44 -11.49 2.67
C SER A 107 -6.01 -11.86 2.29
N ASN A 108 -5.89 -12.97 1.55
CA ASN A 108 -4.60 -13.55 1.14
C ASN A 108 -3.63 -13.88 2.30
N ALA A 109 -4.11 -13.92 3.54
CA ALA A 109 -3.41 -14.54 4.67
C ALA A 109 -3.94 -15.98 4.89
N PRO A 110 -3.13 -16.90 5.45
CA PRO A 110 -3.63 -18.20 5.88
C PRO A 110 -4.78 -18.07 6.89
N GLU A 111 -5.64 -19.08 6.97
CA GLU A 111 -6.76 -19.08 7.91
C GLU A 111 -6.27 -18.87 9.36
N GLY A 112 -6.94 -17.95 10.08
CA GLY A 112 -6.57 -17.59 11.45
C GLY A 112 -5.44 -16.56 11.57
N PHE A 113 -4.92 -16.05 10.45
CA PHE A 113 -3.89 -15.02 10.43
C PHE A 113 -4.39 -13.70 9.80
N ALA A 114 -3.68 -12.63 10.12
CA ALA A 114 -3.72 -11.37 9.39
C ALA A 114 -2.30 -10.98 8.96
N VAL A 115 -2.19 -10.15 7.94
CA VAL A 115 -0.91 -9.61 7.46
C VAL A 115 -1.04 -8.12 7.19
N GLY A 116 -0.01 -7.36 7.52
CA GLY A 116 0.08 -5.94 7.25
C GLY A 116 1.36 -5.60 6.52
N TRP A 117 2.10 -4.64 7.07
CA TRP A 117 3.36 -4.19 6.52
C TRP A 117 4.55 -4.90 7.18
N PRO A 118 5.73 -4.87 6.54
CA PRO A 118 7.00 -5.21 7.17
C PRO A 118 7.21 -4.52 8.52
N GLU A 119 8.11 -5.05 9.36
CA GLU A 119 8.54 -4.36 10.58
C GLU A 119 9.12 -2.99 10.24
N ASP A 120 10.05 -3.00 9.28
CA ASP A 120 10.73 -1.82 8.75
C ASP A 120 10.62 -1.84 7.22
N PRO A 121 9.57 -1.22 6.66
CA PRO A 121 9.37 -1.12 5.21
C PRO A 121 10.55 -0.51 4.46
N VAL A 122 11.32 0.40 5.09
CA VAL A 122 12.49 1.03 4.47
C VAL A 122 13.65 0.04 4.38
N ALA A 123 13.87 -0.76 5.43
CA ALA A 123 14.84 -1.85 5.39
C ALA A 123 14.48 -2.89 4.32
N SER A 124 13.20 -3.23 4.17
CA SER A 124 12.73 -4.18 3.13
C SER A 124 13.05 -3.69 1.72
N VAL A 125 12.70 -2.43 1.37
CA VAL A 125 13.00 -1.89 0.02
C VAL A 125 14.49 -1.75 -0.23
N ARG A 126 15.29 -1.42 0.79
CA ARG A 126 16.75 -1.36 0.69
C ARG A 126 17.35 -2.73 0.41
N ALA A 127 16.90 -3.75 1.13
CA ALA A 127 17.35 -5.13 0.93
C ALA A 127 16.97 -5.65 -0.47
N LEU A 128 15.73 -5.42 -0.90
CA LEU A 128 15.26 -5.78 -2.25
C LEU A 128 16.05 -5.06 -3.34
N ARG A 129 16.31 -3.75 -3.20
CA ARG A 129 17.11 -2.97 -4.17
C ARG A 129 18.52 -3.54 -4.28
N LYS A 130 19.15 -3.84 -3.15
CA LYS A 130 20.50 -4.43 -3.12
C LYS A 130 20.55 -5.78 -3.81
N ALA A 131 19.53 -6.62 -3.61
CA ALA A 131 19.47 -7.96 -4.20
C ALA A 131 19.13 -7.95 -5.69
N LEU A 132 18.20 -7.09 -6.12
CA LEU A 132 17.69 -7.06 -7.51
C LEU A 132 18.47 -6.11 -8.43
N GLY A 133 19.20 -5.14 -7.87
CA GLY A 133 19.91 -4.12 -8.66
C GLY A 133 19.00 -3.07 -9.32
N THR A 134 17.73 -2.99 -8.89
CA THR A 134 16.69 -2.09 -9.43
C THR A 134 16.10 -1.21 -8.34
N SER A 135 15.46 -0.11 -8.73
CA SER A 135 14.71 0.70 -7.79
C SER A 135 13.44 -0.03 -7.34
N ILE A 136 13.03 0.17 -6.09
CA ILE A 136 11.93 -0.56 -5.46
C ILE A 136 10.88 0.42 -4.96
N ILE A 137 9.61 0.09 -5.16
CA ILE A 137 8.47 0.74 -4.53
C ILE A 137 7.72 -0.33 -3.73
N LEU A 138 7.60 -0.16 -2.41
CA LEU A 138 6.70 -0.99 -1.62
C LEU A 138 5.30 -0.39 -1.68
N THR A 139 4.30 -1.21 -1.98
CA THR A 139 2.92 -0.76 -2.23
C THR A 139 1.93 -1.42 -1.29
N ASP A 140 0.87 -0.70 -0.96
CA ASP A 140 -0.30 -1.30 -0.33
C ASP A 140 -1.58 -0.77 -0.95
N SER A 141 -2.62 -1.60 -0.91
CA SER A 141 -3.94 -1.26 -1.41
C SER A 141 -4.58 -0.21 -0.50
N CYS A 142 -5.15 0.85 -1.07
CA CYS A 142 -5.76 1.92 -0.30
C CYS A 142 -7.11 2.37 -0.88
N CYS A 143 -7.92 3.00 -0.01
CA CYS A 143 -9.14 3.68 -0.40
C CYS A 143 -8.84 5.17 -0.66
N HIS A 144 -9.62 5.78 -1.54
CA HIS A 144 -9.55 7.22 -1.79
C HIS A 144 -10.69 7.96 -1.11
N VAL A 145 -10.40 9.17 -0.61
CA VAL A 145 -11.40 10.05 -0.03
C VAL A 145 -12.52 10.32 -1.05
N ARG A 146 -13.77 10.01 -0.67
CA ARG A 146 -14.99 10.25 -1.46
C ARG A 146 -15.01 9.60 -2.84
N ARG A 147 -14.28 8.49 -3.04
CA ARG A 147 -14.37 7.65 -4.24
C ARG A 147 -14.62 6.20 -3.86
N LEU A 148 -15.45 5.52 -4.64
CA LEU A 148 -15.68 4.09 -4.51
C LEU A 148 -14.56 3.32 -5.20
N GLY A 149 -14.18 2.18 -4.61
CA GLY A 149 -13.14 1.30 -5.13
C GLY A 149 -11.81 1.39 -4.37
N VAL A 150 -10.89 0.50 -4.73
CA VAL A 150 -9.56 0.35 -4.13
C VAL A 150 -8.50 0.59 -5.21
N THR A 151 -7.45 1.31 -4.85
CA THR A 151 -6.25 1.59 -5.67
C THR A 151 -5.02 1.13 -4.90
N ALA A 152 -3.85 1.73 -5.12
CA ALA A 152 -2.70 1.52 -4.26
C ALA A 152 -1.91 2.81 -4.03
N MET A 153 -1.20 2.86 -2.91
CA MET A 153 -0.23 3.89 -2.58
C MET A 153 1.15 3.27 -2.41
N ALA A 154 2.18 4.08 -2.61
CA ALA A 154 3.54 3.74 -2.26
C ALA A 154 3.77 4.04 -0.78
N LEU A 155 4.25 3.04 -0.03
CA LEU A 155 4.59 3.19 1.38
C LEU A 155 6.04 3.63 1.56
N ALA A 156 6.96 2.93 0.89
CA ALA A 156 8.39 3.17 0.97
C ALA A 156 9.04 2.95 -0.39
N VAL A 157 10.16 3.63 -0.63
CA VAL A 157 10.89 3.54 -1.89
C VAL A 157 12.39 3.40 -1.63
N SER A 158 13.12 2.83 -2.59
CA SER A 158 14.57 2.88 -2.65
C SER A 158 15.03 2.99 -4.10
N GLY A 159 15.89 3.96 -4.41
CA GLY A 159 16.43 4.18 -5.76
C GLY A 159 15.61 5.14 -6.65
N LEU A 160 14.62 5.84 -6.09
CA LEU A 160 13.89 6.89 -6.79
C LEU A 160 13.36 7.95 -5.82
N MET A 161 13.17 9.18 -6.30
CA MET A 161 12.41 10.18 -5.55
C MET A 161 10.92 9.83 -5.62
N PRO A 162 10.19 9.84 -4.49
CA PRO A 162 8.76 9.57 -4.50
C PRO A 162 7.95 10.70 -5.14
N PHE A 163 8.50 11.90 -5.14
CA PHE A 163 7.90 13.11 -5.68
C PHE A 163 8.73 13.73 -6.79
N ARG A 164 8.06 14.30 -7.80
CA ARG A 164 8.66 15.18 -8.81
C ARG A 164 8.23 16.61 -8.55
N ASN A 165 9.18 17.47 -8.21
CA ASN A 165 8.92 18.91 -8.10
C ASN A 165 8.93 19.54 -9.49
N GLN A 166 7.81 20.15 -9.89
CA GLN A 166 7.66 20.87 -11.15
C GLN A 166 7.54 22.39 -10.95
N GLU A 167 7.74 22.87 -9.72
CA GLU A 167 7.80 24.31 -9.45
C GLU A 167 8.89 24.96 -10.31
N GLY A 168 8.54 26.07 -10.97
CA GLY A 168 9.45 26.75 -11.90
C GLY A 168 9.36 26.27 -13.35
N GLU A 169 8.82 25.07 -13.61
CA GLU A 169 8.59 24.59 -14.99
C GLU A 169 7.56 25.47 -15.73
N ARG A 170 7.60 25.42 -17.06
CA ARG A 170 6.69 26.17 -17.95
C ARG A 170 5.56 25.26 -18.41
N ASP A 171 4.33 25.73 -18.30
CA ASP A 171 3.19 25.06 -18.94
C ASP A 171 3.17 25.28 -20.47
N LEU A 172 2.18 24.68 -21.14
CA LEU A 172 1.99 24.78 -22.60
C LEU A 172 1.79 26.22 -23.12
N PHE A 173 1.53 27.19 -22.22
CA PHE A 173 1.32 28.60 -22.54
C PHE A 173 2.43 29.50 -21.95
N GLY A 174 3.54 28.91 -21.50
CA GLY A 174 4.70 29.62 -20.98
C GLY A 174 4.53 30.18 -19.56
N ARG A 175 3.45 29.82 -18.84
CA ARG A 175 3.23 30.24 -17.45
C ARG A 175 4.07 29.36 -16.52
N THR A 176 4.65 29.97 -15.49
CA THR A 176 5.43 29.25 -14.48
C THR A 176 4.51 28.51 -13.52
N LEU A 177 4.75 27.22 -13.32
CA LEU A 177 4.07 26.42 -12.30
C LEU A 177 4.50 26.88 -10.90
N LYS A 178 3.53 27.14 -10.01
CA LYS A 178 3.77 27.75 -8.69
C LYS A 178 3.83 26.77 -7.54
N VAL A 179 3.00 25.72 -7.57
CA VAL A 179 2.96 24.66 -6.55
C VAL A 179 2.50 23.41 -7.28
N THR A 180 3.44 22.56 -7.67
CA THR A 180 3.11 21.30 -8.32
C THR A 180 4.15 20.28 -7.94
N GLN A 181 3.85 19.52 -6.90
CA GLN A 181 4.59 18.33 -6.55
C GLN A 181 3.76 17.13 -7.02
N GLU A 182 4.31 16.36 -7.94
CA GLU A 182 3.64 15.16 -8.46
C GLU A 182 4.08 13.94 -7.65
N ALA A 183 3.11 13.17 -7.15
CA ALA A 183 3.35 11.92 -6.41
C ALA A 183 3.62 10.76 -7.37
N VAL A 184 4.80 10.78 -7.99
CA VAL A 184 5.22 9.81 -9.02
C VAL A 184 5.19 8.37 -8.47
N ALA A 185 5.65 8.14 -7.24
CA ALA A 185 5.62 6.80 -6.65
C ALA A 185 4.20 6.25 -6.48
N ASP A 186 3.23 7.07 -6.07
CA ASP A 186 1.82 6.65 -5.93
C ASP A 186 1.16 6.35 -7.28
N GLN A 187 1.46 7.16 -8.31
CA GLN A 187 0.98 6.90 -9.67
C GLN A 187 1.48 5.55 -10.18
N LEU A 188 2.77 5.24 -9.97
CA LEU A 188 3.37 3.96 -10.33
C LEU A 188 2.80 2.81 -9.50
N ALA A 189 2.62 3.00 -8.20
CA ALA A 189 2.03 2.00 -7.30
C ALA A 189 0.60 1.64 -7.74
N THR A 190 -0.22 2.64 -8.06
CA THR A 190 -1.58 2.42 -8.58
C THR A 190 -1.55 1.68 -9.93
N ALA A 191 -0.69 2.07 -10.86
CA ALA A 191 -0.58 1.41 -12.17
C ALA A 191 -0.10 -0.05 -12.05
N ALA A 192 0.87 -0.31 -11.17
CA ALA A 192 1.34 -1.66 -10.86
C ALA A 192 0.22 -2.51 -10.22
N ASN A 193 -0.52 -1.95 -9.26
CA ASN A 193 -1.58 -2.67 -8.56
C ASN A 193 -2.70 -3.16 -9.48
N LEU A 194 -2.97 -2.44 -10.58
CA LEU A 194 -3.93 -2.90 -11.59
C LEU A 194 -3.55 -4.27 -12.17
N LEU A 195 -2.25 -4.52 -12.35
CA LEU A 195 -1.73 -5.78 -12.92
C LEU A 195 -1.40 -6.83 -11.87
N MET A 196 -0.96 -6.41 -10.67
CA MET A 196 -0.78 -7.30 -9.51
C MET A 196 -2.13 -7.88 -9.06
N GLY A 197 -3.18 -7.06 -9.08
CA GLY A 197 -4.50 -7.41 -8.60
C GLY A 197 -4.59 -7.49 -7.07
N ASN A 198 -5.82 -7.59 -6.57
CA ASN A 198 -6.11 -7.61 -5.12
C ASN A 198 -6.71 -8.95 -4.66
N ALA A 199 -6.56 -10.02 -5.45
CA ALA A 199 -7.18 -11.32 -5.19
C ALA A 199 -6.16 -12.46 -5.42
N ALA A 200 -6.55 -13.53 -6.12
CA ALA A 200 -5.76 -14.74 -6.28
C ALA A 200 -4.79 -14.74 -7.48
N GLN A 201 -4.42 -13.56 -8.02
CA GLN A 201 -3.54 -13.45 -9.20
C GLN A 201 -2.13 -14.00 -8.94
N SER A 202 -1.71 -14.10 -7.68
CA SER A 202 -0.38 -14.53 -7.26
C SER A 202 0.75 -13.73 -7.92
N ALA A 203 0.53 -12.41 -8.04
CA ALA A 203 1.48 -11.45 -8.58
C ALA A 203 1.92 -10.47 -7.48
N PRO A 204 2.85 -10.85 -6.60
CA PRO A 204 3.27 -10.01 -5.47
C PRO A 204 4.08 -8.78 -5.90
N ALA A 205 4.50 -8.71 -7.16
CA ALA A 205 5.26 -7.60 -7.69
C ALA A 205 4.90 -7.29 -9.15
N ALA A 206 5.31 -6.11 -9.63
CA ALA A 206 5.27 -5.74 -11.03
C ALA A 206 6.56 -5.01 -11.43
N LEU A 207 7.08 -5.36 -12.61
CA LEU A 207 8.19 -4.66 -13.25
C LEU A 207 7.65 -3.43 -14.00
N ILE A 208 8.33 -2.29 -13.88
CA ILE A 208 8.06 -1.06 -14.60
C ILE A 208 9.33 -0.66 -15.34
N ARG A 209 9.24 -0.54 -16.67
CA ARG A 209 10.36 -0.26 -17.59
C ARG A 209 10.01 0.87 -18.55
N ASP A 210 11.02 1.58 -19.08
CA ASP A 210 10.85 2.67 -20.04
C ASP A 210 9.89 3.76 -19.55
N HIS A 211 9.97 4.09 -18.25
CA HIS A 211 9.08 5.04 -17.56
C HIS A 211 9.55 6.50 -17.67
N GLY A 212 10.81 6.75 -18.05
CA GLY A 212 11.33 8.12 -18.27
C GLY A 212 11.51 8.98 -17.01
N ILE A 213 11.58 8.36 -15.83
CA ILE A 213 11.77 9.04 -14.55
C ILE A 213 13.26 9.11 -14.24
N VAL A 214 13.71 10.24 -13.72
CA VAL A 214 15.09 10.41 -13.25
C VAL A 214 15.27 9.63 -11.96
N MET A 215 16.14 8.62 -11.99
CA MET A 215 16.51 7.83 -10.82
C MET A 215 17.32 8.69 -9.83
N ALA A 216 17.19 8.38 -8.54
CA ALA A 216 17.88 9.09 -7.47
C ALA A 216 18.29 8.12 -6.37
N ASP A 217 19.32 8.47 -5.60
CA ASP A 217 19.75 7.65 -4.46
C ASP A 217 19.00 8.02 -3.18
N PHE A 218 17.66 8.00 -3.26
CA PHE A 218 16.79 8.19 -2.12
C PHE A 218 16.27 6.83 -1.62
N GLU A 219 16.17 6.70 -0.31
CA GLU A 219 15.54 5.58 0.37
C GLU A 219 14.79 6.08 1.60
N GLY A 220 13.53 5.66 1.75
CA GLY A 220 12.70 6.11 2.85
C GLY A 220 11.22 5.86 2.62
N TRP A 221 10.42 6.24 3.62
CA TRP A 221 8.98 6.34 3.48
C TRP A 221 8.61 7.35 2.40
N VAL A 222 7.48 7.12 1.74
CA VAL A 222 6.78 8.20 1.03
C VAL A 222 6.08 9.05 2.07
N ASP A 223 6.41 10.33 2.09
CA ASP A 223 5.88 11.25 3.10
C ASP A 223 4.36 11.38 3.03
N GLY A 224 3.74 11.51 4.19
CA GLY A 224 2.34 11.89 4.32
C GLY A 224 2.17 13.41 4.29
N ILE A 225 0.98 13.84 4.69
CA ILE A 225 0.65 15.26 4.85
C ILE A 225 0.43 15.57 6.34
N ASP A 226 0.84 16.76 6.79
CA ASP A 226 0.48 17.20 8.14
C ASP A 226 -1.03 17.44 8.20
N PRO A 227 -1.76 16.88 9.19
CA PRO A 227 -3.20 17.10 9.32
C PRO A 227 -3.64 18.57 9.30
N LYS A 228 -2.77 19.51 9.70
CA LYS A 228 -3.05 20.96 9.68
C LYS A 228 -3.00 21.56 8.27
N GLU A 229 -2.30 20.90 7.35
CA GLU A 229 -2.16 21.30 5.96
C GLU A 229 -3.07 20.50 5.02
N ASP A 230 -3.65 19.39 5.52
CA ASP A 230 -4.55 18.56 4.74
C ASP A 230 -5.84 19.32 4.40
N MET A 231 -6.11 19.42 3.09
CA MET A 231 -7.33 20.03 2.56
C MET A 231 -8.58 19.20 2.82
N PHE A 232 -8.43 17.92 3.20
CA PHE A 232 -9.50 17.01 3.55
C PHE A 232 -9.60 16.84 5.07
N PRO A 233 -10.14 17.83 5.80
CA PRO A 233 -10.27 17.73 7.25
C PRO A 233 -11.14 16.53 7.60
N ILE A 234 -10.60 15.63 8.41
CA ILE A 234 -11.35 14.50 8.94
C ILE A 234 -12.17 15.03 10.10
N CYS A 235 -13.34 15.57 9.80
CA CYS A 235 -14.36 15.81 10.81
C CYS A 235 -14.83 14.45 11.32
N THR A 236 -14.25 13.97 12.42
CA THR A 236 -14.87 12.93 13.22
C THR A 236 -16.11 13.53 13.88
N PRO A 237 -17.35 13.17 13.50
CA PRO A 237 -18.48 13.49 14.35
C PRO A 237 -18.24 12.83 15.72
N PRO A 238 -18.67 13.46 16.83
CA PRO A 238 -18.54 12.85 18.15
C PRO A 238 -19.17 11.46 18.11
N CYS A 239 -18.43 10.48 18.64
CA CYS A 239 -18.82 9.07 18.70
C CYS A 239 -20.25 8.97 19.29
N GLY A 240 -21.26 8.68 18.45
CA GLY A 240 -22.66 8.62 18.89
C GLY A 240 -23.75 8.77 17.84
N SER A 241 -23.47 9.25 16.62
CA SER A 241 -24.47 9.25 15.55
C SER A 241 -24.45 7.91 14.80
N ALA A 242 -25.55 7.16 14.92
CA ALA A 242 -25.74 5.86 14.28
C ALA A 242 -25.43 5.94 12.76
N PRO A 243 -24.77 4.92 12.18
CA PRO A 243 -24.55 4.90 10.74
C PRO A 243 -25.90 4.79 10.03
N SER A 244 -26.21 5.76 9.17
CA SER A 244 -27.14 5.59 8.06
C SER A 244 -26.68 4.35 7.28
N VAL A 245 -27.45 3.28 7.40
CA VAL A 245 -27.22 2.02 6.68
C VAL A 245 -27.55 2.31 5.22
N TYR A 246 -26.53 2.55 4.40
CA TYR A 246 -26.68 2.36 2.96
C TYR A 246 -26.79 0.85 2.73
N PRO A 247 -27.88 0.35 2.11
CA PRO A 247 -27.96 -1.06 1.76
C PRO A 247 -26.90 -1.33 0.69
N MET A 248 -25.85 -2.07 1.05
CA MET A 248 -25.04 -2.73 0.05
C MET A 248 -25.94 -3.75 -0.64
N HIS A 249 -26.20 -3.55 -1.93
CA HIS A 249 -26.89 -4.52 -2.76
C HIS A 249 -26.19 -5.87 -2.61
N SER A 250 -26.93 -6.85 -2.10
CA SER A 250 -26.53 -8.24 -2.12
C SER A 250 -26.13 -8.61 -3.55
N LYS A 251 -25.00 -9.32 -3.68
CA LYS A 251 -24.69 -10.05 -4.90
C LYS A 251 -25.91 -10.92 -5.23
N GLN A 252 -26.65 -10.56 -6.27
CA GLN A 252 -27.64 -11.46 -6.84
C GLN A 252 -26.88 -12.59 -7.53
N ASP A 253 -27.16 -13.80 -7.07
CA ASP A 253 -26.79 -15.05 -7.73
C ASP A 253 -27.23 -15.01 -9.21
N PRO A 254 -26.37 -15.40 -10.17
CA PRO A 254 -26.82 -15.61 -11.53
C PRO A 254 -27.55 -16.95 -11.59
N SER A 255 -28.87 -16.94 -11.46
CA SER A 255 -29.71 -18.08 -11.82
C SER A 255 -29.55 -18.40 -13.33
N PRO A 256 -29.58 -19.68 -13.74
CA PRO A 256 -29.30 -20.07 -15.12
C PRO A 256 -30.46 -19.69 -16.04
N ARG A 257 -30.14 -19.20 -17.25
CA ARG A 257 -31.15 -18.97 -18.30
C ARG A 257 -31.67 -20.32 -18.81
N PRO A 258 -32.99 -20.50 -19.02
CA PRO A 258 -33.48 -21.65 -19.76
C PRO A 258 -33.17 -21.49 -21.25
N SER A 259 -33.01 -22.65 -21.89
CA SER A 259 -32.69 -22.92 -23.30
C SER A 259 -33.49 -22.14 -24.32
#